data_AF-A0A8S3J6P5-F1
#
_entry.id   AF-A0A8S3J6P5-F1
#
_cell.length_a   1.000
_cell.length_b   1.000
_cell.length_c   1.000
_cell.angle_alpha   90.00
_cell.angle_beta   90.00
_cell.angle_gamma   90.00
#
_symmetry.space_group_name_H-M   'P 1'
#
loop_
_entity.id
_entity.type
_entity.pdbx_description
1 polymer ?
#
loop_
_entity_poly.entity_id
_entity_poly.type
_entity_poly.pdbx_seq_one_letter_code
_entity_poly.pdbx_strand_id
1 'polypeptide(L)'
;MFSREPTMFSRVKLSLLFPQLHTLILMNFVGGQLNLFLDKITDFFHLIKLDIRSAQVDNSYDSLKAILGANNNRLKSVLFDNNSLEFLLTSTNDEEAVSYPNIEELTVSLKTDKTLGSLFILVPNITRLYVDVDELSSASKRALENIPSLLQLKDFQLRSLDMQWSLDEIAYVLSKMPFLQRLVLDISTEDKHVVHGEKFIQVLPLLL
;
A
#
# COMPACT_ATOMS: atom_id res chain seq x y z
N MET A 1 0.20 29.08 -25.47
CA MET A 1 1.58 28.56 -25.65
C MET A 1 1.45 27.06 -25.83
N PHE A 2 1.98 26.50 -26.93
CA PHE A 2 1.62 25.17 -27.44
C PHE A 2 1.99 24.02 -26.49
N SER A 3 0.99 23.40 -25.87
CA SER A 3 1.09 22.03 -25.37
C SER A 3 0.74 21.10 -26.53
N ARG A 4 1.73 20.76 -27.37
CA ARG A 4 1.58 19.64 -28.30
C ARG A 4 1.56 18.37 -27.47
N GLU A 5 0.40 17.72 -27.37
CA GLU A 5 0.37 16.34 -26.92
C GLU A 5 1.33 15.51 -27.79
N PRO A 6 2.20 14.67 -27.22
CA PRO A 6 3.00 13.75 -28.01
C PRO A 6 2.06 12.73 -28.66
N THR A 7 1.68 12.99 -29.91
CA THR A 7 0.69 12.24 -30.70
C THR A 7 1.12 10.84 -31.12
N MET A 8 2.34 10.40 -30.81
CA MET A 8 2.79 9.06 -31.22
C MET A 8 2.05 7.93 -30.47
N PHE A 9 1.61 8.14 -29.23
CA PHE A 9 0.97 7.09 -28.43
C PHE A 9 -0.56 7.08 -28.50
N SER A 10 -1.19 8.03 -29.22
CA SER A 10 -2.66 8.11 -29.25
C SER A 10 -3.31 7.13 -30.23
N ARG A 11 -2.55 6.52 -31.14
CA ARG A 11 -3.10 5.63 -32.20
C ARG A 11 -2.76 4.15 -32.05
N VAL A 12 -1.75 3.80 -31.26
CA VAL A 12 -1.31 2.40 -31.09
C VAL A 12 -1.43 2.02 -29.62
N LYS A 13 -2.15 0.92 -29.34
CA LYS A 13 -2.24 0.35 -27.99
C LYS A 13 -0.82 0.00 -27.51
N LEU A 14 -0.44 0.52 -26.33
CA LEU A 14 0.90 0.28 -25.78
C LEU A 14 1.20 -1.22 -25.57
N SER A 15 0.18 -2.01 -25.25
CA SER A 15 0.29 -3.47 -25.11
C SER A 15 0.70 -4.19 -26.40
N LEU A 16 0.43 -3.62 -27.57
CA LEU A 16 0.90 -4.17 -28.85
C LEU A 16 2.36 -3.82 -29.14
N LEU A 17 2.84 -2.69 -28.62
CA LEU A 17 4.24 -2.27 -28.75
C LEU A 17 5.14 -3.06 -27.80
N PHE A 18 4.63 -3.37 -26.60
CA PHE A 18 5.39 -4.05 -25.55
C PHE A 18 4.61 -5.26 -25.00
N PRO A 19 4.34 -6.30 -25.82
CA PRO A 19 3.49 -7.42 -25.44
C PRO A 19 4.07 -8.28 -24.30
N GLN A 20 5.39 -8.26 -24.13
CA GLN A 20 6.13 -9.01 -23.10
C GLN A 20 6.57 -8.12 -21.92
N LEU A 21 5.97 -6.94 -21.76
CA LEU A 21 6.30 -6.05 -20.65
C LEU A 21 5.85 -6.67 -19.33
N HIS A 22 6.79 -6.91 -18.41
CA HIS A 22 6.49 -7.51 -17.09
C HIS A 22 6.43 -6.48 -15.96
N THR A 23 7.22 -5.41 -16.08
CA THR A 23 7.36 -4.36 -15.08
C THR A 23 7.31 -3.01 -15.77
N LEU A 24 6.59 -2.09 -15.18
CA LEU A 24 6.51 -0.71 -15.63
C LEU A 24 6.93 0.22 -14.50
N ILE A 25 7.92 1.06 -14.78
CA ILE A 25 8.42 2.05 -13.83
C ILE A 25 7.92 3.42 -14.28
N LEU A 26 7.19 4.11 -13.41
CA LEU A 26 6.59 5.42 -13.63
C LEU A 26 7.24 6.41 -12.68
N MET A 27 7.84 7.48 -13.22
CA MET A 27 8.61 8.44 -12.43
C MET A 27 8.08 9.86 -12.62
N ASN A 28 8.04 10.64 -11.54
CA ASN A 28 7.77 12.08 -11.54
C ASN A 28 6.40 12.47 -12.13
N PHE A 29 5.37 11.65 -11.91
CA PHE A 29 4.00 12.01 -12.28
C PHE A 29 3.45 13.07 -11.32
N VAL A 30 2.72 14.05 -11.85
CA VAL A 30 2.12 15.15 -11.07
C VAL A 30 0.62 15.27 -11.34
N GLY A 31 -0.16 15.56 -10.29
CA GLY A 31 -1.61 15.73 -10.37
C GLY A 31 -2.33 14.53 -10.99
N GLY A 32 -3.31 14.77 -11.87
CA GLY A 32 -4.09 13.72 -12.53
C GLY A 32 -3.37 12.97 -13.66
N GLN A 33 -2.10 13.29 -13.96
CA GLN A 33 -1.39 12.68 -15.09
C GLN A 33 -1.21 11.17 -14.94
N LEU A 34 -1.03 10.68 -13.70
CA LEU A 34 -0.88 9.25 -13.46
C LEU A 34 -2.16 8.52 -13.84
N ASN A 35 -3.32 9.00 -13.38
CA ASN A 35 -4.61 8.37 -13.67
C ASN A 35 -4.88 8.35 -15.19
N LEU A 36 -4.62 9.46 -15.89
CA LEU A 36 -4.74 9.52 -17.36
C LEU A 36 -3.81 8.55 -18.09
N PHE A 37 -2.67 8.22 -17.50
CA PHE A 37 -1.75 7.22 -18.05
C PHE A 37 -2.18 5.80 -17.72
N LEU A 38 -2.64 5.55 -16.49
CA LEU A 38 -3.18 4.26 -16.05
C LEU A 38 -4.37 3.81 -16.90
N ASP A 39 -5.23 4.75 -17.33
CA ASP A 39 -6.34 4.47 -18.26
C ASP A 39 -5.86 3.89 -19.61
N LYS A 40 -4.61 4.14 -19.99
CA LYS A 40 -3.99 3.62 -21.21
C LYS A 40 -3.24 2.31 -20.97
N ILE A 41 -2.99 1.93 -19.72
CA ILE A 41 -2.38 0.66 -19.36
C ILE A 41 -3.49 -0.39 -19.29
N THR A 42 -3.88 -0.88 -20.46
CA THR A 42 -4.87 -1.93 -20.62
C THR A 42 -4.33 -3.05 -21.51
N ASP A 43 -4.82 -4.27 -21.29
CA ASP A 43 -4.50 -5.46 -22.08
C ASP A 43 -3.02 -5.89 -22.06
N PHE A 44 -2.24 -5.53 -21.04
CA PHE A 44 -0.89 -6.05 -20.88
C PHE A 44 -0.91 -7.39 -20.14
N PHE A 45 -0.88 -8.50 -20.89
CA PHE A 45 -1.01 -9.86 -20.32
C PHE A 45 0.11 -10.23 -19.36
N HIS A 46 1.33 -9.72 -19.60
CA HIS A 46 2.52 -10.04 -18.81
C HIS A 46 2.83 -8.99 -17.73
N LEU A 47 2.18 -7.81 -17.76
CA LEU A 47 2.47 -6.73 -16.82
C LEU A 47 1.86 -7.05 -15.47
N ILE A 48 2.73 -7.44 -14.55
CA ILE A 48 2.38 -7.84 -13.18
C ILE A 48 2.91 -6.85 -12.13
N LYS A 49 3.82 -5.94 -12.51
CA LYS A 49 4.46 -5.03 -11.56
C LYS A 49 4.39 -3.58 -12.01
N LEU A 50 3.95 -2.72 -11.11
CA LEU A 50 3.99 -1.28 -11.23
C LEU A 50 4.91 -0.70 -10.14
N ASP A 51 5.88 0.10 -10.54
CA ASP A 51 6.85 0.76 -9.66
C ASP A 51 6.73 2.27 -9.88
N ILE A 52 6.16 2.97 -8.90
CA ILE A 52 5.81 4.38 -8.95
C ILE A 52 6.80 5.13 -8.07
N ARG A 53 7.48 6.10 -8.67
CA ARG A 53 8.56 6.85 -8.02
C ARG A 53 8.33 8.34 -8.09
N SER A 54 8.49 9.01 -6.95
CA SER A 54 8.41 10.45 -6.81
C SER A 54 7.11 11.01 -7.40
N ALA A 55 6.00 10.29 -7.20
CA ALA A 55 4.70 10.67 -7.73
C ALA A 55 3.99 11.64 -6.78
N GLN A 56 3.60 12.79 -7.32
CA GLN A 56 2.89 13.86 -6.63
C GLN A 56 1.45 13.94 -7.15
N VAL A 57 0.70 12.86 -6.93
CA VAL A 57 -0.69 12.66 -7.38
C VAL A 57 -1.73 13.08 -6.32
N ASP A 58 -3.02 12.98 -6.62
CA ASP A 58 -4.04 13.17 -5.59
C ASP A 58 -3.92 12.08 -4.51
N ASN A 59 -3.96 12.46 -3.23
CA ASN A 59 -3.78 11.56 -2.09
C ASN A 59 -5.08 10.84 -1.68
N SER A 60 -6.08 10.86 -2.54
CA SER A 60 -7.40 10.28 -2.30
C SER A 60 -7.40 8.75 -2.35
N TYR A 61 -8.40 8.17 -1.66
CA TYR A 61 -8.73 6.76 -1.76
C TYR A 61 -9.00 6.31 -3.20
N ASP A 62 -9.62 7.16 -4.02
CA ASP A 62 -9.92 6.86 -5.43
C ASP A 62 -8.66 6.74 -6.27
N SER A 63 -7.64 7.55 -6.01
CA SER A 63 -6.37 7.46 -6.70
C SER A 63 -5.65 6.14 -6.38
N LEU A 64 -5.67 5.70 -5.11
CA LEU A 64 -5.13 4.38 -4.77
C LEU A 64 -5.91 3.25 -5.45
N LYS A 65 -7.25 3.30 -5.46
CA LYS A 65 -8.11 2.34 -6.16
C LYS A 65 -7.77 2.27 -7.66
N ALA A 66 -7.59 3.42 -8.31
CA ALA A 66 -7.23 3.47 -9.73
C ALA A 66 -5.88 2.81 -10.00
N ILE A 67 -4.90 3.00 -9.10
CA ILE A 67 -3.57 2.38 -9.20
C ILE A 67 -3.64 0.86 -9.00
N LEU A 68 -4.29 0.41 -7.92
CA LEU A 68 -4.40 -1.02 -7.60
C LEU A 68 -5.23 -1.78 -8.64
N GLY A 69 -6.23 -1.12 -9.24
CA GLY A 69 -7.08 -1.67 -10.28
C GLY A 69 -6.52 -1.59 -11.70
N ALA A 70 -5.37 -0.95 -11.88
CA ALA A 70 -4.77 -0.75 -13.19
C ALA A 70 -4.53 -2.08 -13.92
N ASN A 71 -4.50 -2.02 -15.25
CA ASN A 71 -4.36 -3.19 -16.12
C ASN A 71 -5.44 -4.27 -15.85
N ASN A 72 -6.68 -3.85 -15.59
CA ASN A 72 -7.83 -4.75 -15.35
C ASN A 72 -7.58 -5.74 -14.20
N ASN A 73 -7.08 -5.26 -13.05
CA ASN A 73 -6.78 -6.07 -11.86
C ASN A 73 -5.77 -7.21 -12.10
N ARG A 74 -4.82 -7.05 -13.04
CA ARG A 74 -3.79 -8.08 -13.34
C ARG A 74 -2.47 -7.86 -12.62
N LEU A 75 -2.29 -6.69 -12.02
CA LEU A 75 -1.09 -6.39 -11.25
C LEU A 75 -1.00 -7.33 -10.05
N LYS A 76 0.22 -7.73 -9.70
CA LYS A 76 0.55 -8.47 -8.48
C LYS A 76 1.37 -7.65 -7.50
N SER A 77 2.16 -6.70 -8.01
CA SER A 77 3.07 -5.89 -7.22
C SER A 77 2.90 -4.42 -7.57
N VAL A 78 2.65 -3.59 -6.55
CA VAL A 78 2.57 -2.12 -6.67
C VAL A 78 3.51 -1.53 -5.64
N LEU A 79 4.52 -0.78 -6.10
CA LEU A 79 5.54 -0.20 -5.23
C LEU A 79 5.49 1.32 -5.34
N PHE A 80 5.44 2.01 -4.21
CA PHE A 80 5.70 3.44 -4.10
C PHE A 80 7.09 3.64 -3.47
N ASP A 81 7.87 4.60 -3.97
CA ASP A 81 9.09 5.03 -3.25
C ASP A 81 8.76 6.02 -2.12
N ASN A 82 9.73 6.28 -1.25
CA ASN A 82 9.57 7.19 -0.10
C ASN A 82 9.35 8.66 -0.51
N ASN A 83 9.49 9.01 -1.79
CA ASN A 83 9.25 10.36 -2.31
C ASN A 83 7.85 10.50 -2.93
N SER A 84 7.06 9.43 -2.92
CA SER A 84 5.67 9.43 -3.36
C SER A 84 4.76 9.89 -2.22
N LEU A 85 3.61 10.46 -2.56
CA LEU A 85 2.67 11.00 -1.58
C LEU A 85 2.03 9.92 -0.70
N GLU A 86 1.67 10.33 0.51
CA GLU A 86 0.87 9.55 1.45
C GLU A 86 -0.61 9.56 1.11
N PHE A 87 -1.26 8.40 1.21
CA PHE A 87 -2.69 8.26 0.91
C PHE A 87 -3.58 8.42 2.15
N LEU A 88 -4.76 9.03 1.94
CA LEU A 88 -5.86 9.12 2.89
C LEU A 88 -6.97 8.13 2.49
N LEU A 89 -7.12 7.03 3.24
CA LEU A 89 -8.17 6.03 2.98
C LEU A 89 -9.47 6.31 3.75
N THR A 90 -9.87 7.58 3.84
CA THR A 90 -11.18 7.95 4.38
C THR A 90 -12.23 7.77 3.28
N SER A 91 -13.06 6.73 3.38
CA SER A 91 -14.19 6.55 2.47
C SER A 91 -15.14 7.73 2.63
N THR A 92 -15.37 8.48 1.55
CA THR A 92 -16.29 9.62 1.57
C THR A 92 -17.75 9.18 1.55
N ASN A 93 -18.05 7.93 1.17
CA ASN A 93 -19.41 7.38 1.10
C ASN A 93 -19.40 5.86 1.35
N ASP A 94 -20.53 5.31 1.79
CA ASP A 94 -20.87 3.89 2.01
C ASP A 94 -20.80 3.03 0.72
N GLU A 95 -19.74 3.16 -0.08
CA GLU A 95 -19.53 2.38 -1.29
C GLU A 95 -19.01 0.98 -0.93
N GLU A 96 -19.48 -0.01 -1.69
CA GLU A 96 -19.13 -1.43 -1.59
C GLU A 96 -17.64 -1.63 -1.28
N ALA A 97 -17.32 -2.57 -0.39
CA ALA A 97 -15.95 -2.89 -0.03
C ALA A 97 -15.18 -3.40 -1.26
N VAL A 98 -14.52 -2.49 -1.97
CA VAL A 98 -13.64 -2.81 -3.11
C VAL A 98 -12.42 -3.55 -2.57
N SER A 99 -12.05 -4.63 -3.24
CA SER A 99 -10.93 -5.47 -2.86
C SER A 99 -10.11 -5.88 -4.08
N TYR A 100 -8.79 -5.95 -3.92
CA TYR A 100 -7.80 -6.28 -4.93
C TYR A 100 -7.03 -7.54 -4.51
N PRO A 101 -7.68 -8.73 -4.54
CA PRO A 101 -7.10 -9.99 -4.08
C PRO A 101 -5.93 -10.50 -4.95
N ASN A 102 -5.69 -9.87 -6.11
CA ASN A 102 -4.57 -10.11 -7.01
C ASN A 102 -3.25 -9.51 -6.51
N ILE A 103 -3.29 -8.51 -5.62
CA ILE A 103 -2.10 -7.83 -5.12
C ILE A 103 -1.44 -8.69 -4.05
N GLU A 104 -0.24 -9.16 -4.36
CA GLU A 104 0.61 -10.00 -3.51
C GLU A 104 1.72 -9.17 -2.85
N GLU A 105 2.07 -8.01 -3.40
CA GLU A 105 3.10 -7.12 -2.88
C GLU A 105 2.69 -5.65 -2.98
N LEU A 106 2.78 -4.92 -1.86
CA LEU A 106 2.49 -3.49 -1.78
C LEU A 106 3.53 -2.76 -0.93
N THR A 107 3.98 -1.61 -1.40
CA THR A 107 4.73 -0.62 -0.62
C THR A 107 3.95 0.67 -0.70
N VAL A 108 3.44 1.20 0.41
CA VAL A 108 2.55 2.37 0.42
C VAL A 108 2.82 3.27 1.64
N SER A 109 2.71 4.58 1.44
CA SER A 109 2.69 5.54 2.55
C SER A 109 1.25 5.94 2.86
N LEU A 110 0.87 5.88 4.14
CA LEU A 110 -0.44 6.24 4.64
C LEU A 110 -0.30 7.49 5.49
N LYS A 111 -1.24 8.42 5.30
CA LYS A 111 -1.23 9.64 6.09
C LYS A 111 -1.57 9.39 7.57
N THR A 112 -2.35 8.35 7.86
CA THR A 112 -2.77 8.03 9.24
C THR A 112 -2.88 6.53 9.46
N ASP A 113 -2.51 6.12 10.67
CA ASP A 113 -2.64 4.76 11.22
C ASP A 113 -4.07 4.19 11.11
N LYS A 114 -5.09 5.05 11.17
CA LYS A 114 -6.51 4.64 11.09
C LYS A 114 -6.85 3.86 9.83
N THR A 115 -6.07 4.08 8.78
CA THR A 115 -6.35 3.54 7.46
C THR A 115 -5.70 2.18 7.23
N LEU A 116 -4.89 1.69 8.17
CA LEU A 116 -4.26 0.38 8.09
C LEU A 116 -5.29 -0.75 7.98
N GLY A 117 -6.38 -0.66 8.75
CA GLY A 117 -7.48 -1.63 8.66
C GLY A 117 -8.17 -1.63 7.29
N SER A 118 -8.44 -0.44 6.74
CA SER A 118 -8.98 -0.29 5.38
C SER A 118 -8.04 -0.89 4.34
N LEU A 119 -6.72 -0.73 4.51
CA LEU A 119 -5.74 -1.31 3.62
C LEU A 119 -5.80 -2.84 3.62
N PHE A 120 -6.00 -3.48 4.78
CA PHE A 120 -6.04 -4.94 4.86
C PHE A 120 -7.29 -5.52 4.18
N ILE A 121 -8.41 -4.78 4.19
CA ILE A 121 -9.62 -5.12 3.43
C ILE A 121 -9.37 -4.96 1.93
N LEU A 122 -8.63 -3.91 1.56
CA LEU A 122 -8.32 -3.56 0.18
C LEU A 122 -7.41 -4.59 -0.50
N VAL A 123 -6.45 -5.18 0.22
CA VAL A 123 -5.49 -6.16 -0.33
C VAL A 123 -5.40 -7.44 0.54
N PRO A 124 -6.45 -8.27 0.60
CA PRO A 124 -6.58 -9.33 1.61
C PRO A 124 -5.61 -10.51 1.43
N ASN A 125 -5.08 -10.71 0.23
CA ASN A 125 -4.17 -11.81 -0.11
C ASN A 125 -2.69 -11.39 -0.17
N ILE A 126 -2.37 -10.23 0.39
CA ILE A 126 -1.02 -9.69 0.36
C ILE A 126 -0.01 -10.62 1.06
N THR A 127 1.16 -10.80 0.45
CA THR A 127 2.25 -11.65 0.95
C THR A 127 3.43 -10.84 1.46
N ARG A 128 3.66 -9.67 0.85
CA ARG A 128 4.69 -8.69 1.24
C ARG A 128 4.05 -7.30 1.35
N LEU A 129 4.15 -6.69 2.53
CA LEU A 129 3.56 -5.38 2.79
C LEU A 129 4.58 -4.48 3.49
N TYR A 130 4.90 -3.37 2.84
CA TYR A 130 5.60 -2.24 3.45
C TYR A 130 4.62 -1.08 3.61
N VAL A 131 4.51 -0.56 4.83
CA VAL A 131 3.68 0.61 5.16
C VAL A 131 4.54 1.65 5.85
N ASP A 132 4.48 2.89 5.36
CA ASP A 132 4.95 4.09 6.05
C ASP A 132 3.74 4.84 6.61
N VAL A 133 3.81 5.37 7.84
CA VAL A 133 2.70 6.08 8.49
C VAL A 133 3.20 7.37 9.15
N ASP A 134 2.68 8.51 8.69
CA ASP A 134 3.18 9.85 9.04
C ASP A 134 2.45 10.51 10.23
N GLU A 135 1.11 10.68 10.20
CA GLU A 135 0.40 11.44 11.24
C GLU A 135 -0.32 10.58 12.30
N LEU A 136 -0.23 11.01 13.57
CA LEU A 136 -1.00 10.47 14.68
C LEU A 136 -2.46 10.95 14.63
N SER A 137 -3.39 10.00 14.59
CA SER A 137 -4.77 10.29 14.97
C SER A 137 -4.93 10.13 16.49
N SER A 138 -5.52 11.13 17.16
CA SER A 138 -5.74 11.13 18.63
C SER A 138 -6.74 10.05 19.13
N ALA A 139 -7.11 9.08 18.29
CA ALA A 139 -8.13 8.06 18.56
C ALA A 139 -7.62 6.61 18.26
N SER A 140 -6.32 6.35 18.44
CA SER A 140 -5.59 5.15 17.97
C SER A 140 -6.24 3.80 18.31
N LYS A 141 -6.87 3.66 19.49
CA LYS A 141 -7.39 2.36 19.94
C LYS A 141 -8.58 1.83 19.12
N ARG A 142 -9.45 2.68 18.59
CA ARG A 142 -10.66 2.24 17.87
C ARG A 142 -10.42 1.92 16.40
N ALA A 143 -9.38 2.49 15.80
CA ALA A 143 -9.18 2.37 14.37
C ALA A 143 -8.60 1.02 13.94
N LEU A 144 -8.06 0.28 14.91
CA LEU A 144 -7.65 -1.11 14.73
C LEU A 144 -8.78 -2.11 15.03
N GLU A 145 -9.93 -1.67 15.55
CA GLU A 145 -11.06 -2.56 15.82
C GLU A 145 -11.67 -3.08 14.49
N ASN A 146 -11.77 -4.40 14.33
CA ASN A 146 -12.31 -5.11 13.15
C ASN A 146 -11.39 -5.23 11.92
N ILE A 147 -10.07 -5.27 12.11
CA ILE A 147 -9.13 -5.61 11.03
C ILE A 147 -9.21 -7.11 10.67
N PRO A 148 -9.35 -7.47 9.37
CA PRO A 148 -9.29 -8.86 8.92
C PRO A 148 -7.88 -9.44 9.06
N SER A 149 -7.78 -10.75 9.30
CA SER A 149 -6.49 -11.43 9.35
C SER A 149 -5.88 -11.57 7.94
N LEU A 150 -4.61 -11.20 7.79
CA LEU A 150 -3.84 -11.38 6.57
C LEU A 150 -3.11 -12.74 6.61
N LEU A 151 -3.84 -13.80 6.28
CA LEU A 151 -3.35 -15.18 6.37
C LEU A 151 -2.22 -15.50 5.37
N GLN A 152 -2.05 -14.68 4.34
CA GLN A 152 -1.00 -14.89 3.33
C GLN A 152 0.26 -14.07 3.60
N LEU A 153 0.20 -13.12 4.55
CA LEU A 153 1.29 -12.19 4.79
C LEU A 153 2.47 -12.89 5.48
N LYS A 154 3.63 -12.81 4.83
CA LYS A 154 4.88 -13.40 5.28
C LYS A 154 5.96 -12.37 5.59
N ASP A 155 5.93 -11.23 4.91
CA ASP A 155 6.89 -10.15 5.08
C ASP A 155 6.16 -8.84 5.36
N PHE A 156 6.36 -8.32 6.56
CA PHE A 156 5.74 -7.08 7.00
C PHE A 156 6.80 -6.09 7.46
N GLN A 157 6.72 -4.89 6.92
CA GLN A 157 7.52 -3.76 7.35
C GLN A 157 6.62 -2.57 7.66
N LEU A 158 6.82 -2.01 8.85
CA LEU A 158 6.13 -0.83 9.32
C LEU A 158 7.18 0.24 9.66
N ARG A 159 7.06 1.40 9.03
CA ARG A 159 7.77 2.62 9.40
C ARG A 159 6.77 3.62 9.95
N SER A 160 7.02 4.15 11.14
CA SER A 160 6.15 5.12 11.80
C SER A 160 6.93 5.83 12.90
N LEU A 161 7.64 6.89 12.49
CA LEU A 161 8.59 7.58 13.36
C LEU A 161 7.95 8.68 14.21
N ASP A 162 6.83 9.24 13.77
CA ASP A 162 6.13 10.31 14.46
C ASP A 162 5.04 9.80 15.43
N MET A 163 4.81 8.48 15.46
CA MET A 163 3.88 7.81 16.38
C MET A 163 4.63 7.07 17.51
N GLN A 164 4.13 7.19 18.73
CA GLN A 164 4.61 6.42 19.87
C GLN A 164 3.82 5.11 20.00
N TRP A 165 4.40 4.01 19.54
CA TRP A 165 3.77 2.70 19.57
C TRP A 165 3.89 2.04 20.95
N SER A 166 2.76 1.58 21.50
CA SER A 166 2.74 0.72 22.68
C SER A 166 2.90 -0.76 22.32
N LEU A 167 3.30 -1.59 23.29
CA LEU A 167 3.38 -3.05 23.09
C LEU A 167 2.02 -3.63 22.70
N ASP A 168 0.93 -3.14 23.30
CA ASP A 168 -0.43 -3.63 23.04
C ASP A 168 -0.88 -3.34 21.59
N GLU A 169 -0.53 -2.17 21.05
CA GLU A 169 -0.84 -1.81 19.65
C GLU A 169 -0.05 -2.67 18.66
N ILE A 170 1.25 -2.88 18.94
CA ILE A 170 2.09 -3.78 18.13
C ILE A 170 1.53 -5.21 18.18
N ALA A 171 1.24 -5.71 19.38
CA ALA A 171 0.65 -7.04 19.57
C ALA A 171 -0.67 -7.20 18.82
N TYR A 172 -1.51 -6.17 18.85
CA TYR A 172 -2.77 -6.17 18.12
C TYR A 172 -2.55 -6.33 16.61
N VAL A 173 -1.67 -5.53 16.01
CA VAL A 173 -1.36 -5.62 14.57
C VAL A 173 -0.77 -6.99 14.22
N LEU A 174 0.20 -7.47 15.00
CA LEU A 174 0.84 -8.77 14.77
C LEU A 174 -0.13 -9.95 14.91
N SER A 175 -1.13 -9.84 15.78
CA SER A 175 -2.18 -10.87 15.93
C SER A 175 -2.98 -11.12 14.63
N LYS A 176 -2.96 -10.17 13.70
CA LYS A 176 -3.62 -10.26 12.38
C LYS A 176 -2.77 -10.97 11.34
N MET A 177 -1.52 -11.31 11.64
CA MET A 177 -0.53 -11.85 10.70
C MET A 177 0.07 -13.15 11.25
N PRO A 178 -0.75 -14.21 11.43
CA PRO A 178 -0.34 -15.40 12.18
C PRO A 178 0.81 -16.19 11.52
N PHE A 179 1.07 -16.00 10.24
CA PHE A 179 2.11 -16.73 9.48
C PHE A 179 3.30 -15.84 9.09
N LEU A 180 3.51 -14.74 9.82
CA LEU A 180 4.57 -13.80 9.52
C LEU A 180 5.95 -14.46 9.70
N GLN A 181 6.81 -14.32 8.68
CA GLN A 181 8.16 -14.88 8.64
C GLN A 181 9.23 -13.80 8.82
N ARG A 182 8.96 -12.59 8.35
CA ARG A 182 9.84 -11.43 8.46
C ARG A 182 9.04 -10.24 8.98
N LEU A 183 9.57 -9.62 10.04
CA LEU A 183 9.06 -8.41 10.64
C LEU A 183 10.17 -7.36 10.67
N VAL A 184 9.90 -6.17 10.16
CA VAL A 184 10.76 -4.99 10.31
C VAL A 184 9.93 -3.86 10.90
N LEU A 185 10.32 -3.37 12.07
CA LEU A 185 9.69 -2.24 12.73
C LEU A 185 10.70 -1.09 12.79
N ASP A 186 10.35 0.02 12.15
CA ASP A 186 11.07 1.29 12.21
C ASP A 186 10.14 2.32 12.86
N ILE A 187 10.01 2.21 14.18
CA ILE A 187 8.99 2.88 14.97
C ILE A 187 9.60 3.68 16.11
N SER A 188 8.89 4.72 16.56
CA SER A 188 9.16 5.38 17.83
C SER A 188 8.34 4.74 18.96
N THR A 189 8.94 4.62 20.15
CA THR A 189 8.25 4.10 21.34
C THR A 189 8.87 4.62 22.63
N GLU A 190 8.01 4.94 23.60
CA GLU A 190 8.38 5.17 25.01
C GLU A 190 7.99 3.98 25.91
N ASP A 191 7.39 2.94 25.34
CA ASP A 191 6.93 1.76 26.08
C ASP A 191 8.14 0.95 26.55
N LYS A 192 8.33 0.92 27.88
CA LYS A 192 9.45 0.24 28.52
C LYS A 192 9.51 -1.26 28.20
N HIS A 193 8.38 -1.90 27.96
CA HIS A 193 8.36 -3.32 27.61
C HIS A 193 8.92 -3.55 26.21
N VAL A 194 8.62 -2.66 25.26
CA VAL A 194 9.22 -2.70 23.92
C VAL A 194 10.71 -2.39 24.00
N VAL A 195 11.10 -1.31 24.70
CA VAL A 195 12.49 -0.85 24.81
C VAL A 195 13.40 -1.90 25.47
N HIS A 196 12.94 -2.54 26.54
CA HIS A 196 13.71 -3.57 27.24
C HIS A 196 13.56 -4.97 26.63
N GLY A 197 12.73 -5.13 25.59
CA GLY A 197 12.43 -6.42 24.97
C GLY A 197 11.65 -7.37 25.88
N GLU A 198 11.19 -6.91 27.04
CA GLU A 198 10.40 -7.69 27.97
C GLU A 198 9.03 -7.97 27.35
N LYS A 199 8.64 -9.24 27.24
CA LYS A 199 7.37 -9.69 26.66
C LYS A 199 7.20 -9.43 25.15
N PHE A 200 8.11 -8.71 24.48
CA PHE A 200 8.02 -8.53 23.02
C PHE A 200 8.04 -9.87 22.27
N ILE A 201 8.85 -10.82 22.72
CA ILE A 201 8.88 -12.19 22.15
C ILE A 201 7.52 -12.88 22.27
N GLN A 202 6.73 -12.57 23.31
CA GLN A 202 5.43 -13.20 23.55
C GLN A 202 4.35 -12.70 22.58
N VAL A 203 4.57 -11.54 21.93
CA VAL A 203 3.62 -10.96 20.97
C VAL A 203 3.96 -11.31 19.53
N LEU A 204 5.13 -11.93 19.28
CA LEU A 204 5.49 -12.40 17.96
C LEU A 204 4.60 -13.59 17.57
N PRO A 205 4.15 -13.67 16.30
CA PRO A 205 3.44 -14.84 15.81
C PRO A 205 4.29 -16.09 16.05
N LEU A 206 3.73 -17.08 16.75
CA LEU A 206 4.41 -18.35 16.98
C LEU A 206 4.50 -19.07 15.63
N LEU A 207 5.73 -19.38 15.20
CA LEU A 207 5.96 -20.25 14.05
C LEU A 207 5.29 -21.60 14.34
N LEU A 208 4.21 -21.91 13.62
CA LEU A 208 3.67 -23.27 13.52
C LEU A 208 4.50 -24.11 12.55
#